data_AF-A0A6F8YCZ8-F1
#
_entry.id   AF-A0A6F8YCZ8-F1
#
_cell.length_a   1.000
_cell.length_b   1.000
_cell.length_c   1.000
_cell.angle_alpha   90.00
_cell.angle_beta   90.00
_cell.angle_gamma   90.00
#
_symmetry.space_group_name_H-M   'P 1'
#
loop_
_entity.id
_entity.type
_entity.pdbx_description
1 polymer ?
#
loop_
_entity_poly.entity_id
_entity_poly.type
_entity_poly.pdbx_seq_one_letter_code
_entity_poly.pdbx_strand_id
1 'polypeptide(L)'
;MLIDCDTCAVRGAACGGCMLSALLDSPAQPGDLTGDERRAIETFARAGFEVEIISEPARPRCASCPADAGAATSRDHYYRRS
;
A
#
# COMPACT_ATOMS: atom_id res chain seq x y z
N MET A 1 -2.48 -15.81 28.51
CA MET A 1 -3.61 -16.34 27.71
C MET A 1 -3.50 -15.74 26.33
N LEU A 2 -3.40 -16.56 25.29
CA LEU A 2 -3.24 -16.14 23.89
C LEU A 2 -4.44 -16.67 23.11
N ILE A 3 -5.07 -15.81 22.32
CA ILE A 3 -6.16 -16.19 21.43
C ILE A 3 -5.58 -16.14 20.02
N ASP A 4 -5.49 -17.30 19.36
CA ASP A 4 -5.06 -17.39 17.97
C ASP A 4 -6.26 -17.22 17.06
N CYS A 5 -6.45 -15.98 16.61
CA CYS A 5 -7.50 -15.65 15.66
C CYS A 5 -7.12 -16.06 14.22
N ASP A 6 -5.86 -16.38 13.91
CA ASP A 6 -5.45 -16.71 12.54
C ASP A 6 -5.83 -18.14 12.16
N THR A 7 -5.89 -19.06 13.13
CA THR A 7 -6.31 -20.46 12.89
C THR A 7 -7.71 -20.78 13.41
N CYS A 8 -8.47 -19.79 13.89
CA CYS A 8 -9.78 -20.03 14.50
C CYS A 8 -10.83 -20.46 13.45
N ALA A 9 -11.32 -21.70 13.56
CA ALA A 9 -12.23 -22.32 12.59
C ALA A 9 -13.60 -21.62 12.43
N VAL A 10 -14.00 -20.80 13.41
CA VAL A 10 -15.29 -20.07 13.40
C VAL A 10 -15.12 -18.56 13.19
N ARG A 11 -13.89 -18.09 12.89
CA ARG A 11 -13.63 -16.68 12.60
C ARG A 11 -14.50 -16.21 11.44
N GLY A 12 -14.99 -14.98 11.54
CA GLY A 12 -15.99 -14.42 10.62
C GLY A 12 -17.42 -14.75 11.05
N ALA A 13 -17.80 -16.03 11.06
CA ALA A 13 -19.17 -16.45 11.37
C ALA A 13 -19.58 -16.14 12.83
N ALA A 14 -18.70 -16.43 13.79
CA ALA A 14 -18.94 -16.15 15.21
C ALA A 14 -18.46 -14.75 15.63
N CYS A 15 -17.61 -14.11 14.83
CA CYS A 15 -16.95 -12.84 15.17
C CYS A 15 -17.63 -11.62 14.53
N GLY A 16 -18.83 -11.78 13.99
CA GLY A 16 -19.63 -10.67 13.44
C GLY A 16 -19.87 -9.59 14.50
N GLY A 17 -19.39 -8.38 14.26
CA GLY A 17 -19.47 -7.26 15.20
C GLY A 17 -18.52 -7.33 16.40
N CYS A 18 -17.58 -8.29 16.44
CA CYS A 18 -16.56 -8.35 17.48
C CYS A 18 -15.45 -7.31 17.25
N MET A 19 -15.01 -6.63 18.31
CA MET A 19 -13.89 -5.66 18.26
C MET A 19 -12.59 -6.28 17.75
N LEU A 20 -12.37 -7.58 18.01
CA LEU A 20 -11.20 -8.31 17.50
C LEU A 20 -11.15 -8.33 15.97
N SER A 21 -12.29 -8.41 15.29
CA SER A 21 -12.35 -8.36 13.82
C SER A 21 -11.88 -7.00 13.31
N ALA A 22 -12.31 -5.90 13.92
CA ALA A 22 -11.86 -4.55 13.53
C ALA A 22 -10.36 -4.32 13.73
N LEU A 23 -9.77 -4.92 14.76
CA LEU A 23 -8.32 -4.83 15.00
C LEU A 23 -7.50 -5.66 14.00
N LEU A 24 -8.02 -6.82 13.59
CA LEU A 24 -7.34 -7.72 12.64
C LEU A 24 -7.55 -7.28 11.19
N ASP A 25 -8.71 -6.72 10.87
CA ASP A 25 -9.08 -6.24 9.53
C ASP A 25 -8.72 -4.75 9.34
N SER A 26 -7.94 -4.17 10.27
CA SER A 26 -7.40 -2.83 10.11
C SER A 26 -6.68 -2.78 8.77
N PRO A 27 -7.02 -1.85 7.85
CA PRO A 27 -6.40 -1.78 6.56
C PRO A 27 -4.89 -1.72 6.76
N ALA A 28 -4.16 -2.50 5.97
CA ALA A 28 -2.71 -2.62 6.05
C ALA A 28 -2.13 -1.24 6.35
N GLN A 29 -1.53 -1.13 7.54
CA GLN A 29 -0.91 0.11 7.97
C GLN A 29 0.05 0.57 6.86
N PRO A 30 0.37 1.87 6.73
CA PRO A 30 1.31 2.42 5.75
C PRO A 30 2.79 1.96 5.96
N GLY A 31 2.98 0.71 6.35
CA GLY A 31 4.24 0.06 6.67
C GLY A 31 5.14 -0.18 5.47
N ASP A 32 4.65 -0.06 4.23
CA ASP A 32 5.46 -0.25 3.01
C ASP A 32 5.97 1.05 2.38
N LEU A 33 5.85 2.20 3.07
CA LEU A 33 6.45 3.43 2.58
C LEU A 33 7.98 3.37 2.63
N THR A 34 8.58 3.46 1.45
CA THR A 34 10.01 3.65 1.25
C THR A 34 10.50 4.95 1.89
N GLY A 35 11.82 5.07 2.05
CA GLY A 35 12.43 6.29 2.59
C GLY A 35 12.10 7.54 1.77
N ASP A 36 12.08 7.41 0.44
CA ASP A 36 11.81 8.50 -0.48
C ASP A 36 10.34 8.94 -0.44
N GLU A 37 9.40 7.99 -0.38
CA GLU A 37 7.97 8.28 -0.24
C GLU A 37 7.67 9.02 1.06
N ARG A 38 8.27 8.56 2.18
CA ARG A 38 8.13 9.24 3.48
C ARG A 38 8.67 10.68 3.44
N ARG A 39 9.81 10.89 2.78
CA ARG A 39 10.38 12.23 2.58
C ARG A 39 9.49 13.13 1.73
N ALA A 40 8.86 12.58 0.70
CA ALA A 40 7.92 13.33 -0.14
C ALA A 40 6.70 13.79 0.67
N ILE A 41 6.10 12.89 1.45
CA ILE A 41 4.97 13.19 2.35
C ILE A 41 5.34 14.31 3.33
N GLU A 42 6.51 14.21 3.97
CA GLU A 42 6.98 15.25 4.91
C GLU A 42 7.15 16.60 4.22
N THR A 43 7.65 16.62 2.99
CA THR A 43 7.84 17.85 2.21
C THR A 43 6.50 18.53 1.92
N PHE A 44 5.48 17.77 1.50
CA PHE A 44 4.14 18.31 1.25
C PHE A 44 3.47 18.81 2.54
N ALA A 45 3.55 18.06 3.63
CA ALA A 45 2.99 18.47 4.92
C ALA A 45 3.62 19.78 5.41
N ARG A 46 4.95 19.94 5.30
CA ARG A 46 5.66 21.17 5.65
C ARG A 46 5.29 22.37 4.77
N ALA A 47 4.86 22.11 3.54
CA ALA A 47 4.34 23.14 2.64
C ALA A 47 2.86 23.51 2.92
N GLY A 48 2.22 22.86 3.90
CA GLY A 48 0.84 23.15 4.31
C GLY A 48 -0.22 22.33 3.59
N PHE A 49 0.16 21.29 2.86
CA PHE A 49 -0.79 20.38 2.23
C PHE A 49 -1.29 19.33 3.22
N GLU A 50 -2.59 19.02 3.14
CA GLU A 50 -3.16 17.83 3.77
C GLU A 50 -2.91 16.62 2.87
N VAL A 51 -2.32 15.55 3.42
CA VAL A 51 -1.87 14.38 2.65
C VAL A 51 -2.61 13.14 3.11
N GLU A 52 -3.42 12.57 2.23
CA GLU A 52 -4.09 11.28 2.43
C GLU A 52 -3.32 10.17 1.71
N ILE A 53 -3.01 9.08 2.42
CA ILE A 53 -2.36 7.90 1.84
C ILE A 53 -3.42 6.89 1.44
N ILE A 54 -3.57 6.69 0.14
CA ILE A 54 -4.44 5.67 -0.42
C ILE A 54 -3.63 4.41 -0.74
N SER A 55 -4.17 3.24 -0.41
CA SER A 55 -3.62 1.98 -0.91
C SER A 55 -3.74 1.96 -2.43
N GLU A 56 -2.69 1.50 -3.11
CA GLU A 56 -2.59 1.61 -4.56
C GLU A 56 -3.80 0.92 -5.24
N PRO A 57 -4.63 1.64 -6.03
CA PRO A 57 -5.62 0.99 -6.87
C PRO A 57 -4.90 0.22 -7.97
N ALA A 58 -5.37 -0.99 -8.30
CA ALA A 58 -4.78 -1.83 -9.34
C ALA A 58 -4.61 -1.02 -10.63
N ARG A 59 -3.35 -0.77 -11.04
CA ARG A 59 -3.08 -0.04 -12.28
C ARG A 59 -3.74 -0.79 -13.43
N PRO A 60 -4.57 -0.14 -14.27
CA PRO A 60 -5.08 -0.79 -15.46
C PRO A 60 -3.87 -1.16 -16.32
N ARG A 61 -3.67 -2.46 -16.49
CA ARG A 61 -2.69 -2.98 -17.43
C ARG A 61 -3.07 -2.42 -18.79
N CYS A 62 -2.13 -1.73 -19.45
CA CYS A 62 -2.36 -1.30 -20.82
C CYS A 62 -2.58 -2.58 -21.65
N ALA A 63 -3.83 -2.87 -22.03
CA ALA A 63 -4.20 -4.10 -22.71
C ALA A 63 -3.56 -4.22 -24.11
N SER A 64 -2.99 -3.12 -24.62
CA SER A 64 -2.39 -3.00 -25.93
C SER A 64 -0.86 -2.93 -25.95
N CYS A 65 -0.18 -2.98 -24.80
CA CYS A 65 1.28 -3.14 -24.84
C CYS A 65 1.63 -4.62 -25.13
N PRO A 66 2.39 -4.93 -26.20
CA PRO A 66 2.92 -6.27 -26.37
C PRO A 66 3.85 -6.61 -25.20
N ALA A 67 3.72 -7.82 -24.66
CA ALA A 67 4.37 -8.29 -23.43
C ALA A 67 5.92 -8.31 -23.49
N ASP A 68 6.49 -8.01 -24.66
CA ASP A 68 7.92 -8.09 -24.95
C ASP A 68 8.58 -6.71 -25.14
N ALA A 69 7.84 -5.61 -24.90
CA ALA A 69 8.45 -4.28 -24.78
C ALA A 69 9.19 -4.22 -23.43
N GLY A 70 10.44 -4.69 -23.48
CA GLY A 70 11.26 -5.07 -22.34
C GLY A 70 11.35 -4.05 -21.20
N ALA A 71 11.79 -4.59 -20.07
CA ALA A 71 12.22 -3.90 -18.86
C ALA A 71 13.35 -2.88 -19.13
N ALA A 72 13.02 -1.78 -19.81
CA ALA A 72 13.81 -0.57 -19.81
C ALA A 72 13.60 0.08 -18.44
N THR A 73 14.59 -0.12 -17.57
CA THR A 73 14.66 0.48 -16.25
C THR A 73 14.49 2.00 -16.36
N SER A 74 13.28 2.46 -16.04
CA SER A 74 12.88 3.87 -15.95
C SER A 74 13.77 4.74 -15.06
N ARG A 75 14.71 4.14 -14.31
CA ARG A 75 15.66 4.83 -13.44
C ARG A 75 16.74 5.60 -14.20
N ASP A 76 17.21 5.14 -15.36
CA ASP A 76 18.33 5.78 -16.06
C ASP A 76 17.92 7.01 -16.88
N HIS A 77 16.63 7.13 -17.24
CA HIS A 77 16.14 8.27 -18.01
C HIS A 77 15.99 9.55 -17.19
N TYR A 78 15.84 9.46 -15.86
CA TYR A 78 15.62 10.62 -15.01
C TYR A 78 16.92 11.39 -14.70
N TYR A 79 18.09 10.73 -14.67
CA TYR A 79 19.35 11.36 -14.24
C TYR A 79 20.23 11.95 -15.38
N ARG A 80 19.88 11.76 -16.66
CA ARG A 80 20.71 12.18 -17.81
C ARG A 80 20.27 13.51 -18.44
N ARG A 81 19.52 14.34 -17.73
CA ARG A 81 19.04 15.65 -18.21
C ARG A 81 19.33 16.77 -17.21
N SER A 82 20.49 16.72 -16.56
CA SER A 82 21.06 17.77 -15.72
C SER A 82 22.44 18.13 -16.21
#